data_AF-A0A3G9IBF0-F1
#
_entry.id   AF-A0A3G9IBF0-F1
#
_cell.length_a   1.000
_cell.length_b   1.000
_cell.length_c   1.000
_cell.angle_alpha   90.00
_cell.angle_beta   90.00
_cell.angle_gamma   90.00
#
_symmetry.space_group_name_H-M   'P 1'
#
loop_
_entity.id
_entity.type
_entity.pdbx_description
1 polymer ?
#
loop_
_entity_poly.entity_id
_entity_poly.type
_entity_poly.pdbx_seq_one_letter_code
_entity_poly.pdbx_strand_id
1 'polypeptide(L)' 'MEQLTRYLELLNRDPLLTGKGTVRGIFAAQEIKPQARVLAEDRGIACAVVDYDALRGLDDPTERLF' A
#
# COMPACT_ATOMS: atom_id res chain seq x y z
N MET A 1 -3.33 -10.46 -4.51
CA MET A 1 -2.09 -10.44 -3.70
C MET A 1 -0.88 -10.98 -4.44
N GLU A 2 -1.03 -12.01 -5.27
CA GLU A 2 0.09 -12.56 -6.07
C GLU A 2 0.73 -11.53 -7.00
N GLN A 3 -0.09 -10.65 -7.60
CA GLN A 3 0.40 -9.55 -8.44
C GLN A 3 1.38 -8.66 -7.69
N LEU A 4 1.04 -8.19 -6.48
CA LEU A 4 1.88 -7.27 -5.72
C LEU A 4 3.23 -7.90 -5.38
N THR A 5 3.23 -9.18 -4.98
CA THR A 5 4.48 -9.90 -4.66
C THR A 5 5.36 -10.02 -5.90
N ARG A 6 4.78 -10.40 -7.05
CA ARG A 6 5.50 -10.52 -8.33
C ARG A 6 6.09 -9.18 -8.79
N TYR A 7 5.38 -8.07 -8.60
CA TYR A 7 5.89 -6.75 -8.93
C TYR A 7 7.06 -6.35 -8.04
N LEU A 8 6.98 -6.60 -6.72
CA LEU A 8 8.08 -6.30 -5.81
C LEU A 8 9.34 -7.09 -6.13
N GLU A 9 9.21 -8.37 -6.51
CA GLU A 9 10.36 -9.17 -6.94
C GLU A 9 11.01 -8.61 -8.20
N LEU A 10 10.22 -8.17 -9.18
CA LEU A 10 10.74 -7.58 -10.42
C LEU A 10 11.41 -6.22 -10.15
N LEU A 11 10.76 -5.34 -9.38
CA LEU A 11 11.25 -3.98 -9.10
C LEU A 11 12.50 -3.99 -8.24
N ASN A 12 12.63 -4.92 -7.29
CA ASN A 12 13.84 -5.06 -6.48
C ASN A 12 15.04 -5.63 -7.25
N ARG A 13 14.85 -6.10 -8.49
CA ARG A 13 15.97 -6.51 -9.36
C ARG A 13 16.59 -5.34 -10.14
N ASP A 14 15.93 -4.19 -10.17
CA ASP A 14 16.42 -3.01 -10.88
C ASP A 14 17.36 -2.18 -9.98
N PRO A 15 18.66 -2.05 -10.31
CA PRO A 15 19.62 -1.24 -9.57
C PRO A 15 19.27 0.27 -9.53
N LEU A 16 18.60 0.79 -10.56
CA LEU A 16 18.21 2.19 -10.63
C LEU A 16 17.13 2.51 -9.59
N LEU A 17 16.25 1.56 -9.32
CA LEU A 17 15.19 1.69 -8.31
C LEU A 17 15.70 1.38 -6.90
N THR A 18 16.69 0.51 -6.78
CA THR A 18 17.20 0.05 -5.47
C THR A 18 18.43 0.81 -4.96
N GLY A 19 18.98 1.75 -5.72
CA GLY A 19 20.14 2.54 -5.33
C GLY A 19 20.00 3.35 -4.02
N LYS A 20 18.76 3.58 -3.54
CA LYS A 20 18.45 4.25 -2.26
C LYS A 20 17.88 3.31 -1.17
N GLY A 21 17.80 2.01 -1.45
CA GLY A 21 17.21 1.00 -0.55
C GLY A 21 16.23 0.08 -1.28
N THR A 22 15.77 -0.97 -0.60
CA THR A 22 14.85 -1.96 -1.18
C THR A 22 13.45 -1.38 -1.41
N VAL A 23 12.84 -1.78 -2.52
CA VAL A 23 11.46 -1.43 -2.86
C VAL A 23 10.52 -2.22 -1.96
N ARG A 24 9.69 -1.52 -1.20
CA ARG A 24 8.70 -2.10 -0.27
C ARG A 24 7.29 -1.95 -0.83
N GLY A 25 6.44 -2.94 -0.59
CA GLY A 25 5.03 -2.90 -0.96
C GLY A 25 4.13 -2.46 0.19
N ILE A 26 3.06 -1.76 -0.15
CA ILE A 26 1.97 -1.43 0.76
C ILE A 26 0.65 -1.94 0.15
N PHE A 27 -0.09 -2.73 0.90
CA PHE A 27 -1.46 -3.11 0.58
C PHE A 27 -2.42 -2.02 1.10
N ALA A 28 -2.84 -1.14 0.18
CA ALA A 28 -3.73 -0.03 0.47
C ALA A 28 -5.17 -0.34 0.01
N ALA A 29 -6.15 -0.19 0.91
CA ALA A 29 -7.57 -0.37 0.60
C ALA A 29 -8.46 0.40 1.59
N GLN A 30 -9.72 0.67 1.25
CA GLN A 30 -10.69 1.28 2.19
C GLN A 30 -11.07 0.35 3.35
N GLU A 31 -11.02 -0.97 3.13
CA GLU A 31 -11.24 -1.97 4.16
C GLU A 31 -10.26 -3.12 3.97
N ILE A 32 -9.67 -3.60 5.06
CA ILE A 32 -8.75 -4.73 5.07
C ILE A 32 -9.26 -5.78 6.05
N LYS A 33 -9.79 -6.87 5.51
CA LYS A 33 -10.24 -8.04 6.29
C LYS A 33 -9.06 -8.68 7.05
N PRO A 34 -9.30 -9.31 8.22
CA PRO A 34 -8.22 -9.89 9.04
C PRO A 34 -7.35 -10.90 8.28
N GLN A 35 -7.97 -11.80 7.49
CA GLN A 35 -7.23 -12.80 6.70
C GLN A 35 -6.31 -12.16 5.66
N ALA A 36 -6.73 -11.06 5.03
CA ALA A 36 -5.92 -10.34 4.04
C ALA A 36 -4.72 -9.65 4.70
N ARG A 37 -4.90 -9.14 5.93
CA ARG A 37 -3.83 -8.53 6.72
C ARG A 37 -2.75 -9.54 7.08
N VAL A 38 -3.15 -10.69 7.61
CA VAL A 38 -2.23 -11.80 7.92
C VAL A 38 -1.44 -12.22 6.67
N LEU A 39 -2.11 -12.35 5.53
CA LEU A 39 -1.46 -12.72 4.27
C LEU A 39 -0.44 -11.69 3.75
N ALA A 40 -0.71 -10.40 3.99
CA ALA A 40 0.17 -9.30 3.63
C ALA A 40 1.39 -9.24 4.56
N GLU A 41 1.19 -9.37 5.88
CA GLU A 41 2.24 -9.40 6.89
C GLU A 41 3.20 -10.58 6.68
N ASP A 42 2.67 -11.77 6.39
CA ASP A 42 3.43 -12.98 6.04
C ASP A 42 4.37 -12.76 4.83
N ARG A 43 4.03 -11.82 3.95
CA ARG A 43 4.83 -11.44 2.76
C ARG A 43 5.68 -10.19 2.96
N GLY A 44 5.75 -9.64 4.17
CA GLY A 44 6.48 -8.40 4.46
C GLY A 44 5.87 -7.15 3.82
N ILE A 45 4.57 -7.18 3.52
CA ILE A 45 3.82 -6.08 2.91
C ILE A 45 3.06 -5.34 4.01
N ALA A 46 3.31 -4.04 4.15
CA ALA A 46 2.59 -3.22 5.12
C ALA A 46 1.13 -3.01 4.67
N CYS A 47 0.21 -2.87 5.62
CA CYS A 47 -1.20 -2.57 5.33
C CYS A 47 -1.51 -1.10 5.65
N ALA A 48 -2.26 -0.44 4.78
CA ALA A 48 -2.75 0.92 5.02
C ALA A 48 -4.24 1.00 4.67
N VAL A 49 -5.05 1.44 5.61
CA VAL A 49 -6.44 1.80 5.30
C VAL A 49 -6.42 3.22 4.73
N VAL A 50 -6.96 3.39 3.53
CA VAL A 50 -6.95 4.68 2.84
C VAL A 50 -8.36 5.18 2.61
N ASP A 51 -8.53 6.48 2.78
CA ASP A 51 -9.74 7.21 2.42
C ASP A 51 -9.62 7.68 0.97
N TYR A 52 -10.47 7.16 0.08
CA TYR A 52 -10.40 7.52 -1.34
C TYR A 52 -10.92 8.94 -1.62
N ASP A 53 -11.82 9.46 -0.80
CA ASP A 53 -12.31 10.83 -0.97
C ASP A 53 -11.20 11.82 -0.61
N ALA A 54 -10.44 11.53 0.46
CA ALA A 54 -9.22 12.26 0.79
C ALA A 54 -8.13 12.15 -0.29
N LEU A 55 -7.89 10.94 -0.83
CA LEU A 55 -6.86 10.74 -1.87
C LEU A 55 -7.23 11.35 -3.23
N ARG A 56 -8.52 11.49 -3.53
CA ARG A 56 -9.00 12.15 -4.75
C ARG A 56 -8.98 13.68 -4.63
N GLY A 57 -8.62 14.23 -3.47
CA GLY A 57 -8.68 15.66 -3.18
C GLY A 57 -10.10 16.19 -3.08
N LEU A 58 -11.07 15.31 -2.78
CA LEU A 58 -12.47 15.65 -2.55
C LEU A 58 -12.78 15.88 -1.07
N ASP A 59 -11.85 15.53 -0.17
CA ASP A 59 -11.95 15.90 1.25
C ASP A 59 -11.55 17.37 1.38
N ASP A 60 -12.55 18.25 1.36
CA ASP A 60 -12.38 19.62 1.79
C ASP A 60 -12.37 19.62 3.33
N PRO A 61 -11.23 19.88 4.00
CA PRO A 61 -11.13 19.79 5.45
C PRO A 61 -12.05 20.79 6.17
N THR A 62 -12.65 21.73 5.44
CA THR A 62 -13.64 22.69 5.94
C THR A 62 -15.06 22.10 6.05
N GLU A 63 -15.34 20.93 5.46
CA GLU A 63 -16.64 20.23 5.57
C GLU A 63 -16.72 19.28 6.78
N ARG A 64 -15.58 19.01 7.44
CA ARG A 64 -15.56 18.27 8.71
C ARG A 64 -15.98 19.21 9.85
N LEU A 65 -17.28 19.44 9.99
CA LEU A 65 -17.83 19.97 11.25
C LEU A 65 -17.68 18.86 12.31
N PHE A 66 -16.94 19.21 13.38
CA PHE A 66 -16.66 18.47 14.63
C PHE A 66 -15.45 17.53 14.63
#